data_AF-A0A0T9RMY5-F1
#
_entry.id   AF-A0A0T9RMY5-F1
#
_cell.length_a   1.000
_cell.length_b   1.000
_cell.length_c   1.000
_cell.angle_alpha   90.00
_cell.angle_beta   90.00
_cell.angle_gamma   90.00
#
_symmetry.space_group_name_H-M   'P 1'
#
loop_
_entity.id
_entity.type
_entity.pdbx_description
1 polymer ?
#
loop_
_entity_poly.entity_id
_entity_poly.type
_entity_poly.pdbx_seq_one_letter_code
_entity_poly.pdbx_strand_id
1 'polypeptide(L)' 'MIRFLKQWVKSQSQYFFRTYVPIILTFIFAMFMAHYFPDSGLLAIGIFYIVMLILIFFIWR' A
#
# COMPACT_ATOMS: atom_id res chain seq x y z
N MET A 1 -28.68 16.08 -1.51
CA MET A 1 -27.91 15.22 -2.45
C MET A 1 -26.44 15.60 -2.59
N ILE A 2 -26.10 16.84 -2.93
CA ILE A 2 -24.69 17.27 -3.15
C ILE A 2 -23.75 17.03 -1.94
N ARG A 3 -24.24 17.29 -0.72
CA ARG A 3 -23.45 17.09 0.52
C ARG A 3 -23.14 15.61 0.79
N PHE A 4 -24.13 14.74 0.52
CA PHE A 4 -23.99 13.28 0.59
C PHE A 4 -23.00 12.77 -0.45
N LEU A 5 -23.13 13.20 -1.71
CA LEU A 5 -22.19 12.87 -2.78
C LEU A 5 -20.75 13.28 -2.43
N LYS A 6 -20.54 14.49 -1.89
CA LYS A 6 -19.21 14.94 -1.43
C LYS A 6 -18.64 14.06 -0.32
N GLN A 7 -19.44 13.70 0.68
CA GLN A 7 -18.99 12.81 1.76
C GLN A 7 -18.70 11.40 1.25
N TRP A 8 -19.53 10.88 0.35
CA TRP A 8 -19.35 9.58 -0.26
C TRP A 8 -18.06 9.53 -1.10
N VAL A 9 -17.81 10.50 -1.97
CA VAL A 9 -16.56 10.59 -2.76
C VAL A 9 -15.35 10.70 -1.84
N LYS A 10 -15.42 11.51 -0.78
CA LYS A 10 -14.33 11.62 0.20
C LYS A 10 -14.02 10.29 0.88
N SER A 11 -15.05 9.54 1.28
CA SER A 11 -14.91 8.22 1.90
C SER A 11 -14.33 7.19 0.93
N GLN A 12 -14.82 7.15 -0.31
CA GLN A 12 -14.30 6.26 -1.36
C GLN A 12 -12.84 6.59 -1.71
N SER A 13 -12.51 7.87 -1.85
CA SER A 13 -11.15 8.32 -2.11
C SER A 13 -10.21 7.93 -0.97
N GLN A 14 -10.60 8.16 0.29
CA GLN A 14 -9.81 7.73 1.44
C GLN A 14 -9.62 6.22 1.47
N TYR A 15 -10.66 5.44 1.21
CA TYR A 15 -10.56 3.98 1.15
C TYR A 15 -9.60 3.52 0.04
N PHE A 16 -9.71 4.13 -1.15
CA PHE A 16 -8.86 3.84 -2.30
C PHE A 16 -7.39 4.14 -1.99
N PHE A 17 -7.06 5.36 -1.55
CA PHE A 17 -5.67 5.70 -1.23
C PHE A 17 -5.12 4.79 -0.13
N ARG A 18 -5.90 4.48 0.89
CA ARG A 18 -5.43 3.66 2.00
C ARG A 18 -5.17 2.18 1.64
N THR A 19 -5.84 1.64 0.63
CA THR A 19 -5.62 0.24 0.17
C THR A 19 -4.61 0.18 -0.98
N TYR A 20 -4.77 1.03 -1.98
CA TYR A 20 -3.95 0.95 -3.19
C TYR A 20 -2.54 1.54 -3.00
N VAL A 21 -2.36 2.60 -2.20
CA VAL A 21 -1.01 3.19 -1.97
C VAL A 21 -0.02 2.16 -1.41
N PRO A 22 -0.33 1.42 -0.32
CA PRO A 22 0.60 0.42 0.21
C PRO A 22 0.87 -0.73 -0.76
N ILE A 23 -0.13 -1.16 -1.53
CA ILE A 23 0.04 -2.20 -2.56
C ILE A 23 0.98 -1.70 -3.66
N ILE A 24 0.75 -0.49 -4.19
CA ILE A 24 1.59 0.12 -5.23
C ILE A 24 3.02 0.30 -4.72
N LEU A 25 3.21 0.77 -3.49
CA LEU A 25 4.52 0.90 -2.86
C LEU A 25 5.25 -0.44 -2.76
N THR A 26 4.54 -1.49 -2.34
CA THR A 26 5.11 -2.85 -2.27
C THR A 26 5.53 -3.33 -3.66
N PHE A 27 4.71 -3.09 -4.69
CA PHE A 27 5.04 -3.45 -6.06
C PHE A 27 6.26 -2.70 -6.61
N ILE A 28 6.36 -1.39 -6.37
CA ILE A 28 7.51 -0.58 -6.79
C ILE A 28 8.77 -1.09 -6.09
N PHE A 29 8.70 -1.35 -4.78
CA PHE A 29 9.82 -1.89 -4.02
C PHE A 29 10.23 -3.28 -4.53
N ALA A 30 9.26 -4.15 -4.83
CA ALA A 30 9.51 -5.47 -5.38
C ALA A 30 10.20 -5.41 -6.74
N MET A 31 9.75 -4.54 -7.65
CA MET A 31 10.41 -4.33 -8.93
C MET A 31 11.84 -3.83 -8.77
N PHE A 32 12.07 -2.88 -7.85
CA PHE A 32 13.41 -2.38 -7.56
C PHE A 32 14.33 -3.49 -7.05
N MET A 33 13.88 -4.25 -6.06
CA MET A 33 14.69 -5.34 -5.48
C MET A 33 14.93 -6.47 -6.48
N ALA A 34 13.96 -6.83 -7.31
CA ALA A 34 14.13 -7.84 -8.35
C ALA A 34 15.13 -7.38 -9.44
N HIS A 35 15.16 -6.08 -9.75
CA HIS A 35 16.07 -5.55 -10.78
C HIS A 35 17.51 -5.40 -10.29
N TYR A 36 17.71 -4.83 -9.09
CA TYR A 36 19.05 -4.52 -8.58
C TYR A 36 19.65 -5.63 -7.69
N PHE A 37 18.81 -6.51 -7.11
CA PHE A 37 19.23 -7.55 -6.17
C PHE A 37 18.53 -8.89 -6.48
N PRO A 38 18.70 -9.47 -7.69
CA PRO A 38 17.92 -10.61 -8.15
C PRO A 38 18.04 -11.87 -7.28
N ASP A 39 19.22 -12.13 -6.70
CA ASP A 39 19.47 -13.35 -5.91
C ASP A 39 19.07 -13.23 -4.43
N SER A 40 19.04 -12.01 -3.88
CA SER A 40 18.84 -11.76 -2.45
C SER A 40 17.59 -10.93 -2.12
N GLY A 41 16.94 -10.36 -3.13
CA GLY A 41 15.85 -9.40 -2.94
C GLY A 41 14.57 -10.00 -2.38
N LEU A 42 14.34 -11.31 -2.58
CA LEU A 42 13.08 -11.97 -2.21
C LEU A 42 12.76 -11.86 -0.72
N LEU A 43 13.76 -12.03 0.15
CA LEU A 43 13.59 -11.93 1.60
C LEU A 43 13.28 -10.48 2.03
N ALA A 44 13.97 -9.50 1.45
CA ALA A 44 13.71 -8.09 1.72
C ALA A 44 12.32 -7.64 1.27
N ILE A 45 11.85 -8.14 0.11
CA ILE A 45 10.48 -7.90 -0.38
C ILE A 45 9.46 -8.46 0.61
N GLY A 46 9.66 -9.69 1.09
CA GLY A 46 8.80 -10.32 2.09
C GLY A 46 8.72 -9.52 3.40
N ILE A 47 9.87 -9.09 3.93
CA ILE A 47 9.92 -8.25 5.13
C ILE A 47 9.18 -6.93 4.90
N PHE A 48 9.46 -6.26 3.78
CA PHE A 48 8.82 -4.99 3.45
C PHE A 48 7.30 -5.13 3.37
N TYR A 49 6.80 -6.19 2.73
CA TYR A 49 5.38 -6.48 2.65
C TYR A 49 4.75 -6.66 4.03
N ILE A 50 5.37 -7.45 4.92
CA ILE A 50 4.86 -7.65 6.30
C ILE A 50 4.85 -6.33 7.08
N VAL A 51 5.94 -5.55 7.01
CA VAL A 51 6.00 -4.22 7.64
C VAL A 51 4.89 -3.32 7.13
N MET A 52 4.62 -3.34 5.82
CA MET A 52 3.58 -2.52 5.22
C MET A 52 2.18 -2.97 5.65
N LEU A 53 1.92 -4.28 5.78
CA LEU A 53 0.68 -4.79 6.36
C LEU A 53 0.49 -4.36 7.81
N ILE A 54 1.55 -4.42 8.62
CA ILE A 54 1.53 -3.97 10.01
C ILE A 54 1.24 -2.47 10.08
N LEU A 55 1.91 -1.65 9.27
CA LEU A 55 1.68 -0.21 9.21
C LEU A 55 0.23 0.11 8.84
N ILE A 56 -0.32 -0.55 7.82
CA ILE A 56 -1.73 -0.40 7.46
C ILE A 56 -2.61 -0.78 8.65
N PHE A 57 -2.38 -1.94 9.27
CA PHE A 57 -3.18 -2.40 10.40
C PHE A 57 -3.19 -1.40 11.56
N PHE A 58 -2.04 -0.81 11.92
CA PHE A 58 -1.94 0.17 13.00
C PHE A 58 -2.49 1.55 12.63
N ILE A 59 -2.29 2.03 11.39
CA ILE A 59 -2.83 3.32 10.92
C ILE A 59 -4.36 3.30 10.87
N TRP A 60 -4.95 2.11 10.77
CA TRP A 60 -6.38 1.90 10.65
C TRP A 60 -7.10 1.47 11.94
N ARG A 61 -6.36 1.17 13.01
CA ARG A 61 -6.93 0.98 14.35
C ARG A 61 -7.32 2.33 14.95
#